data_AF-A0A1G0D3G3-F1
#
_entry.id   AF-A0A1G0D3G3-F1
#
_cell.length_a   1.000
_cell.length_b   1.000
_cell.length_c   1.000
_cell.angle_alpha   90.00
_cell.angle_beta   90.00
_cell.angle_gamma   90.00
#
_symmetry.space_group_name_H-M   'P 1'
#
loop_
_entity.id
_entity.type
_entity.pdbx_description
1 polymer ?
#
loop_
_entity_poly.entity_id
_entity_poly.type
_entity_poly.pdbx_seq_one_letter_code
_entity_poly.pdbx_strand_id
1 'polypeptide(L)'
;NLGFLDGGTAAHEFGHAIGLAHEHQNPAGGIQWNEQVVIRELAKSPNFWDEQTTRHNVLNKYSADQIKGTAFDPESIMLYFFPASWTLNGIGTDQNDILSRMDKEFIAGAKMYPKAGAPVSAATELKVNARLRTQASIGKVGEEDLFRFTAKVGGRYIIDTKGPTDVVMKLFGPNSETALIAEDDDSGIRTNARIAADLIAGNYFVQVRHYNRASGMGNYSIRVRKI
;
A
#
# COMPACT_ATOMS: atom_id res chain seq x y z
N ASN A 1 16.78 20.33 2.17
CA ASN A 1 17.02 20.17 3.62
C ASN A 1 15.99 21.03 4.33
N LEU A 2 14.85 20.44 4.70
CA LEU A 2 13.75 21.12 5.37
C LEU A 2 13.67 20.52 6.78
N GLY A 3 14.35 21.15 7.73
CA GLY A 3 14.32 20.72 9.11
C GLY A 3 13.10 21.29 9.81
N PHE A 4 12.21 20.45 10.31
CA PHE A 4 11.28 20.77 11.39
C PHE A 4 11.02 19.50 12.21
N LEU A 5 11.36 19.57 13.49
CA LEU A 5 11.09 18.58 14.52
C LEU A 5 9.64 18.80 15.00
N ASP A 6 8.63 18.20 14.37
CA ASP A 6 7.27 18.23 14.90
C ASP A 6 6.56 16.89 14.66
N GLY A 7 5.85 16.42 15.68
CA GLY A 7 5.22 15.09 15.72
C GLY A 7 4.29 14.78 14.55
N GLY A 8 3.80 15.80 13.83
CA GLY A 8 2.97 15.67 12.63
C GLY A 8 3.65 14.94 11.48
N THR A 9 4.92 15.27 11.18
CA THR A 9 5.66 14.57 10.10
C THR A 9 5.89 13.11 10.46
N ALA A 10 6.28 12.83 11.72
CA ALA A 10 6.46 11.46 12.17
C ALA A 10 5.13 10.68 12.09
N ALA A 11 4.02 11.26 12.57
CA ALA A 11 2.71 10.61 12.51
C ALA A 11 2.24 10.37 11.07
N HIS A 12 2.51 11.30 10.14
CA HIS A 12 2.24 11.14 8.71
C HIS A 12 3.02 9.97 8.09
N GLU A 13 4.33 9.92 8.32
CA GLU A 13 5.19 8.84 7.82
C GLU A 13 4.82 7.48 8.45
N PHE A 14 4.47 7.45 9.74
CA PHE A 14 3.93 6.25 10.36
C PHE A 14 2.55 5.87 9.81
N GLY A 15 1.72 6.84 9.42
CA GLY A 15 0.47 6.62 8.69
C GLY A 15 0.68 5.87 7.38
N HIS A 16 1.68 6.27 6.58
CA HIS A 16 2.10 5.51 5.40
C HIS A 16 2.59 4.10 5.75
N ALA A 17 3.40 3.97 6.80
CA ALA A 17 3.91 2.68 7.26
C ALA A 17 2.78 1.69 7.62
N ILE A 18 1.60 2.20 7.99
CA ILE A 18 0.44 1.39 8.36
C ILE A 18 -0.65 1.34 7.29
N GLY A 19 -0.35 1.79 6.08
CA GLY A 19 -1.20 1.65 4.90
C GLY A 19 -2.22 2.77 4.70
N LEU A 20 -2.02 3.93 5.32
CA LEU A 20 -2.79 5.13 4.98
C LEU A 20 -2.18 5.81 3.75
N ALA A 21 -3.06 6.16 2.81
CA ALA A 21 -2.70 6.89 1.61
C ALA A 21 -2.96 8.39 1.81
N HIS A 22 -2.45 9.23 0.89
CA HIS A 22 -2.69 10.67 0.97
C HIS A 22 -4.17 11.02 0.86
N GLU A 23 -4.65 11.81 1.81
CA GLU A 23 -6.07 12.15 1.92
C GLU A 23 -6.53 13.08 0.77
N HIS A 24 -5.65 13.91 0.20
CA HIS A 24 -5.97 14.72 -0.98
C HIS A 24 -6.28 13.89 -2.25
N GLN A 25 -5.78 12.65 -2.29
CA GLN A 25 -6.05 11.69 -3.37
C GLN A 25 -7.25 10.76 -3.06
N ASN A 26 -7.99 11.01 -1.97
CA ASN A 26 -9.18 10.23 -1.59
C ASN A 26 -10.25 10.26 -2.71
N PRO A 27 -10.70 9.11 -3.24
CA PRO A 27 -11.71 9.04 -4.32
C PRO A 27 -13.10 9.55 -3.91
N ALA A 28 -13.42 9.56 -2.61
CA ALA A 28 -14.72 9.94 -2.07
C ALA A 28 -14.80 11.46 -1.77
N GLY A 29 -14.68 12.29 -2.81
CA GLY A 29 -14.78 13.76 -2.69
C GLY A 29 -13.43 14.44 -2.48
N GLY A 30 -13.37 15.52 -1.70
CA GLY A 30 -12.14 16.24 -1.35
C GLY A 30 -11.94 17.57 -2.10
N ILE A 31 -10.69 17.84 -2.49
CA ILE A 31 -10.28 19.17 -2.95
C ILE A 31 -10.77 19.46 -4.38
N GLN A 32 -11.36 20.65 -4.58
CA GLN A 32 -11.76 21.16 -5.90
C GLN A 32 -10.57 21.88 -6.56
N TRP A 33 -9.68 21.11 -7.17
CA TRP A 33 -8.44 21.64 -7.73
C TRP A 33 -8.63 22.63 -8.87
N ASN A 34 -7.92 23.74 -8.83
CA ASN A 34 -7.56 24.48 -10.03
C ASN A 34 -6.27 23.87 -10.60
N GLU A 35 -6.41 22.79 -11.38
CA GLU A 35 -5.27 21.97 -11.83
C GLU A 35 -4.18 22.78 -12.54
N GLN A 36 -4.56 23.79 -13.33
CA GLN A 36 -3.59 24.64 -14.02
C GLN A 36 -2.72 25.44 -13.04
N VAL A 37 -3.30 25.93 -11.96
CA VAL A 37 -2.55 26.61 -10.90
C VAL A 37 -1.64 25.61 -10.18
N VAL A 38 -2.14 24.44 -9.82
CA VAL A 38 -1.36 23.39 -9.14
C VAL A 38 -0.15 22.97 -9.97
N ILE A 39 -0.34 22.68 -11.26
CA ILE A 39 0.73 22.32 -12.20
C ILE A 39 1.75 23.46 -12.33
N ARG A 40 1.28 24.71 -12.49
CA ARG A 40 2.16 25.88 -12.61
C ARG A 40 2.99 26.13 -11.37
N GLU A 41 2.40 26.02 -10.18
CA GLU A 41 3.11 26.29 -8.93
C GLU A 41 4.09 25.17 -8.57
N LEU A 42 3.75 23.89 -8.82
CA LEU A 42 4.64 22.76 -8.55
C LEU A 42 5.78 22.62 -9.56
N ALA A 43 5.69 23.26 -10.73
CA ALA A 43 6.80 23.39 -11.67
C ALA A 43 7.91 24.36 -11.20
N LYS A 44 7.65 25.16 -10.15
CA LYS A 44 8.62 26.10 -9.57
C LYS A 44 9.44 25.44 -8.46
N SER A 45 10.46 26.16 -8.00
CA SER A 45 11.20 25.82 -6.77
C SER A 45 10.25 25.68 -5.58
N PRO A 46 10.46 24.69 -4.68
CA PRO A 46 11.58 23.74 -4.63
C PRO A 46 11.36 22.44 -5.41
N ASN A 47 10.17 22.21 -5.98
CA ASN A 47 9.79 20.89 -6.51
C ASN A 47 10.27 20.65 -7.94
N PHE A 48 10.13 21.64 -8.81
CA PHE A 48 10.48 21.54 -10.24
C PHE A 48 9.83 20.34 -10.95
N TRP A 49 8.59 20.01 -10.58
CA TRP A 49 7.86 18.87 -11.14
C TRP A 49 7.29 19.19 -12.51
N ASP A 50 7.37 18.22 -13.41
CA ASP A 50 6.59 18.28 -14.65
C ASP A 50 5.10 17.99 -14.39
N GLU A 51 4.28 18.18 -15.41
CA GLU A 51 2.84 17.97 -15.31
C GLU A 51 2.50 16.52 -14.94
N GLN A 52 3.21 15.54 -15.51
CA GLN A 52 2.96 14.12 -15.24
C GLN A 52 3.21 13.77 -13.77
N THR A 53 4.31 14.26 -13.21
CA THR A 53 4.68 14.08 -11.80
C THR A 53 3.68 14.75 -10.88
N THR A 54 3.27 15.98 -11.21
CA THR A 54 2.24 16.72 -10.46
C THR A 54 0.91 15.98 -10.46
N ARG A 55 0.48 15.47 -11.62
CA ARG A 55 -0.75 14.68 -11.72
C ARG A 55 -0.67 13.44 -10.87
N HIS A 56 0.42 12.69 -10.94
CA HIS A 56 0.58 11.46 -10.16
C HIS A 56 0.59 11.68 -8.64
N ASN A 57 1.32 12.70 -8.16
CA ASN A 57 1.55 12.91 -6.73
C ASN A 57 0.45 13.73 -6.03
N VAL A 58 -0.31 14.54 -6.77
CA VAL A 58 -1.25 15.51 -6.17
C VAL A 58 -2.66 15.38 -6.73
N LEU A 59 -2.82 15.37 -8.06
CA LEU A 59 -4.14 15.54 -8.67
C LEU A 59 -4.90 14.22 -8.85
N ASN A 60 -4.19 13.15 -9.19
CA ASN A 60 -4.81 11.87 -9.47
C ASN A 60 -5.37 11.27 -8.18
N LYS A 61 -6.64 10.89 -8.23
CA LYS A 61 -7.31 10.13 -7.17
C LYS A 61 -6.86 8.67 -7.23
N TYR A 62 -6.77 8.02 -6.08
CA TYR A 62 -6.66 6.56 -6.06
C TYR A 62 -7.95 5.92 -6.58
N SER A 63 -7.88 4.72 -7.18
CA SER A 63 -9.11 4.03 -7.55
C SER A 63 -9.86 3.58 -6.28
N ALA A 64 -11.19 3.67 -6.28
CA ALA A 64 -12.01 3.23 -5.14
C ALA A 64 -11.83 1.73 -4.83
N ASP A 65 -11.43 0.94 -5.83
CA ASP A 65 -11.14 -0.48 -5.70
C ASP A 65 -9.74 -0.76 -5.11
N GLN A 66 -8.85 0.24 -5.11
CA GLN A 66 -7.47 0.16 -4.59
C GLN A 66 -7.36 0.52 -3.11
N ILE A 67 -8.37 1.13 -2.50
CA ILE A 67 -8.31 1.60 -1.10
C ILE A 67 -9.60 1.25 -0.35
N LYS A 68 -9.44 0.70 0.86
CA LYS A 68 -10.53 0.74 1.86
C LYS A 68 -10.64 2.16 2.40
N GLY A 69 -11.19 3.08 1.62
CA GLY A 69 -11.24 4.50 1.96
C GLY A 69 -12.34 4.84 2.97
N THR A 70 -12.10 5.86 3.77
CA THR A 70 -13.14 6.60 4.51
C THR A 70 -13.68 7.75 3.65
N ALA A 71 -14.71 8.45 4.13
CA ALA A 71 -15.06 9.76 3.56
C ALA A 71 -13.87 10.73 3.72
N PHE A 72 -13.77 11.74 2.84
CA PHE A 72 -12.71 12.74 2.92
C PHE A 72 -12.65 13.42 4.29
N ASP A 73 -11.48 13.40 4.91
CA ASP A 73 -11.23 14.00 6.23
C ASP A 73 -10.28 15.20 6.14
N PRO A 74 -10.78 16.45 6.28
CA PRO A 74 -9.93 17.65 6.25
C PRO A 74 -8.96 17.75 7.43
N GLU A 75 -9.18 16.99 8.51
CA GLU A 75 -8.33 16.99 9.71
C GLU A 75 -7.32 15.84 9.71
N SER A 76 -7.31 14.98 8.68
CA SER A 76 -6.44 13.81 8.66
C SER A 76 -4.98 14.20 8.70
N ILE A 77 -4.20 13.48 9.50
CA ILE A 77 -2.73 13.60 9.48
C ILE A 77 -2.17 13.32 8.08
N MET A 78 -2.90 12.57 7.24
CA MET A 78 -2.50 12.21 5.87
C MET A 78 -2.83 13.27 4.82
N LEU A 79 -3.40 14.41 5.22
CA LEU A 79 -3.69 15.52 4.32
C LEU A 79 -2.54 16.52 4.29
N TYR A 80 -2.01 16.79 3.10
CA TYR A 80 -1.05 17.88 2.92
C TYR A 80 -1.72 19.25 2.96
N PHE A 81 -0.96 20.24 3.39
CA PHE A 81 -1.33 21.64 3.29
C PHE A 81 -1.32 22.12 1.83
N PHE A 82 -2.42 22.74 1.41
CA PHE A 82 -2.57 23.37 0.11
C PHE A 82 -3.29 24.71 0.27
N PRO A 83 -2.76 25.81 -0.30
CA PRO A 83 -3.35 27.12 -0.14
C PRO A 83 -4.68 27.22 -0.94
N ALA A 84 -5.61 28.01 -0.42
CA ALA A 84 -6.90 28.29 -1.05
C ALA A 84 -6.80 28.82 -2.49
N SER A 85 -5.69 29.48 -2.84
CA SER A 85 -5.44 29.97 -4.19
C SER A 85 -5.26 28.87 -5.24
N TRP A 86 -5.07 27.61 -4.81
CA TRP A 86 -4.92 26.45 -5.68
C TRP A 86 -6.25 25.73 -5.96
N THR A 87 -7.35 26.20 -5.38
CA THR A 87 -8.68 25.57 -5.49
C THR A 87 -9.67 26.47 -6.20
N LEU A 88 -10.69 25.87 -6.82
CA LEU A 88 -11.73 26.58 -7.57
C LEU A 88 -12.75 27.27 -6.64
N ASN A 89 -12.90 26.76 -5.42
CA ASN A 89 -13.86 27.25 -4.44
C ASN A 89 -13.23 28.17 -3.36
N GLY A 90 -11.93 28.44 -3.44
CA GLY A 90 -11.23 29.29 -2.47
C GLY A 90 -11.09 28.67 -1.08
N ILE A 91 -11.21 27.35 -0.97
CA ILE A 91 -11.02 26.60 0.28
C ILE A 91 -9.69 25.86 0.19
N GLY A 92 -8.76 26.15 1.10
CA GLY A 92 -7.49 25.42 1.25
C GLY A 92 -7.59 24.28 2.25
N THR A 93 -6.46 23.64 2.54
CA THR A 93 -6.33 22.67 3.63
C THR A 93 -5.40 23.22 4.71
N ASP A 94 -5.50 22.65 5.91
CA ASP A 94 -4.66 23.03 7.04
C ASP A 94 -3.47 22.08 7.20
N GLN A 95 -2.45 22.53 7.94
CA GLN A 95 -1.40 21.64 8.40
C GLN A 95 -1.90 20.88 9.63
N ASN A 96 -2.02 19.56 9.51
CA ASN A 96 -2.48 18.68 10.57
C ASN A 96 -1.28 18.02 11.26
N ASP A 97 -1.09 18.28 12.55
CA ASP A 97 0.04 17.74 13.33
C ASP A 97 -0.36 16.63 14.32
N ILE A 98 -1.65 16.28 14.38
CA ILE A 98 -2.19 15.24 15.24
C ILE A 98 -3.15 14.32 14.47
N LEU A 99 -3.26 13.06 14.90
CA LEU A 99 -4.25 12.12 14.36
C LEU A 99 -5.68 12.63 14.60
N SER A 100 -6.47 12.71 13.53
CA SER A 100 -7.88 13.04 13.59
C SER A 100 -8.69 11.95 14.32
N ARG A 101 -9.96 12.23 14.59
CA ARG A 101 -10.88 11.20 15.09
C ARG A 101 -11.03 10.06 14.08
N MET A 102 -11.13 10.38 12.79
CA MET A 102 -11.31 9.40 11.73
C MET A 102 -10.05 8.56 11.52
N ASP A 103 -8.85 9.17 11.60
CA ASP A 103 -7.58 8.44 11.58
C ASP A 103 -7.55 7.40 12.71
N LYS A 104 -7.88 7.79 13.94
CA LYS A 104 -7.89 6.89 15.11
C LYS A 104 -8.92 5.76 14.96
N GLU A 105 -10.12 6.06 14.49
CA GLU A 105 -11.18 5.08 14.27
C GLU A 105 -10.82 4.09 13.16
N PHE A 106 -10.21 4.58 12.08
CA PHE A 106 -9.76 3.76 10.96
C PHE A 106 -8.61 2.83 11.35
N ILE A 107 -7.58 3.38 12.03
CA ILE A 107 -6.43 2.62 12.57
C ILE A 107 -6.88 1.62 13.63
N ALA A 108 -7.80 1.98 14.55
CA ALA A 108 -8.30 1.07 15.57
C ALA A 108 -9.25 -0.02 15.01
N GLY A 109 -9.68 0.11 13.75
CA GLY A 109 -10.56 -0.84 13.10
C GLY A 109 -9.91 -2.20 12.92
N ALA A 110 -10.61 -3.27 13.35
CA ALA A 110 -10.19 -4.66 13.17
C ALA A 110 -9.96 -5.09 11.69
N LYS A 111 -10.25 -4.21 10.73
CA LYS A 111 -9.94 -4.36 9.30
C LYS A 111 -8.48 -4.07 8.95
N MET A 112 -7.79 -3.22 9.74
CA MET A 112 -6.36 -2.87 9.56
C MET A 112 -5.47 -3.60 10.56
N TYR A 113 -5.96 -3.82 11.78
CA TYR A 113 -5.25 -4.59 12.82
C TYR A 113 -6.20 -5.59 13.49
N PRO A 114 -6.32 -6.83 12.99
CA PRO A 114 -6.73 -7.92 13.87
C PRO A 114 -5.69 -7.98 14.99
N LYS A 115 -6.11 -7.89 16.26
CA LYS A 115 -5.23 -7.97 17.42
C LYS A 115 -4.56 -9.35 17.50
N ALA A 116 -3.52 -9.60 16.69
CA ALA A 116 -2.49 -10.64 16.77
C ALA A 116 -1.79 -10.77 15.40
N GLY A 117 -0.63 -10.13 15.20
CA GLY A 117 0.21 -10.37 14.03
C GLY A 117 1.64 -9.89 14.32
N ALA A 118 2.63 -10.76 14.13
CA ALA A 118 4.03 -10.50 14.46
C ALA A 118 4.63 -9.37 13.59
N PRO A 119 5.60 -8.59 14.09
CA PRO A 119 6.23 -7.51 13.33
C PRO A 119 7.07 -8.06 12.16
N VAL A 120 7.18 -7.26 11.09
CA VAL A 120 7.69 -7.66 9.76
C VAL A 120 9.19 -7.99 9.71
N SER A 121 9.90 -7.95 10.85
CA SER A 121 11.24 -8.56 10.98
C SER A 121 11.22 -10.10 10.79
N ALA A 122 10.04 -10.74 10.79
CA ALA A 122 9.86 -12.17 10.61
C ALA A 122 9.57 -12.61 9.15
N ALA A 123 9.53 -11.71 8.17
CA ALA A 123 9.19 -12.06 6.79
C ALA A 123 10.23 -13.03 6.17
N THR A 124 9.77 -14.17 5.67
CA THR A 124 10.62 -15.19 5.06
C THR A 124 11.13 -14.73 3.70
N GLU A 125 12.45 -14.75 3.50
CA GLU A 125 13.04 -14.32 2.23
C GLU A 125 12.84 -15.35 1.11
N LEU A 126 12.35 -14.87 -0.04
CA LEU A 126 12.24 -15.63 -1.29
C LEU A 126 13.32 -15.20 -2.27
N LYS A 127 14.09 -16.17 -2.75
CA LYS A 127 15.06 -15.94 -3.83
C LYS A 127 14.34 -15.93 -5.17
N VAL A 128 14.42 -14.81 -5.89
CA VAL A 128 13.94 -14.69 -7.27
C VAL A 128 14.60 -15.76 -8.14
N ASN A 129 13.80 -16.48 -8.92
CA ASN A 129 14.25 -17.58 -9.80
C ASN A 129 14.89 -18.77 -9.05
N ALA A 130 14.52 -18.99 -7.78
CA ALA A 130 14.90 -20.21 -7.09
C ALA A 130 14.43 -21.47 -7.84
N ARG A 131 15.31 -22.48 -7.94
CA ARG A 131 14.99 -23.79 -8.54
C ARG A 131 13.86 -24.48 -7.78
N LEU A 132 13.90 -24.43 -6.46
CA LEU A 132 12.91 -25.04 -5.57
C LEU A 132 11.91 -23.98 -5.09
N ARG A 133 10.68 -24.42 -4.83
CA ARG A 133 9.65 -23.58 -4.18
C ARG A 133 9.88 -23.60 -2.68
N THR A 134 9.62 -22.48 -2.01
CA THR A 134 9.66 -22.40 -0.54
C THR A 134 8.42 -23.09 0.00
N GLN A 135 8.60 -24.09 0.88
CA GLN A 135 7.49 -24.76 1.57
C GLN A 135 7.01 -23.90 2.74
N ALA A 136 5.71 -23.85 2.97
CA ALA A 136 5.07 -23.07 4.02
C ALA A 136 3.75 -23.72 4.47
N SER A 137 3.19 -23.22 5.56
CA SER A 137 1.92 -23.71 6.09
C SER A 137 1.21 -22.61 6.86
N ILE A 138 -0.08 -22.45 6.62
CA ILE A 138 -0.97 -21.73 7.54
C ILE A 138 -1.19 -22.66 8.73
N GLY A 139 -0.36 -22.50 9.77
CA GLY A 139 -0.29 -23.36 10.94
C GLY A 139 -1.33 -23.04 12.00
N LYS A 140 -1.92 -21.84 11.96
CA LYS A 140 -3.01 -21.41 12.84
C LYS A 140 -4.13 -20.73 12.05
N VAL A 141 -5.36 -20.90 12.53
CA VAL A 141 -6.52 -20.21 11.96
C VAL A 141 -6.33 -18.70 12.05
N GLY A 142 -6.55 -18.01 10.92
CA GLY A 142 -6.40 -16.57 10.83
C GLY A 142 -4.94 -16.09 10.73
N GLU A 143 -3.96 -17.00 10.69
CA GLU A 143 -2.57 -16.66 10.42
C GLU A 143 -2.39 -16.14 9.00
N GLU A 144 -1.46 -15.19 8.88
CA GLU A 144 -0.97 -14.68 7.62
C GLU A 144 0.55 -14.87 7.59
N ASP A 145 1.04 -15.58 6.59
CA ASP A 145 2.47 -15.75 6.34
C ASP A 145 2.99 -14.54 5.56
N LEU A 146 4.12 -13.99 6.01
CA LEU A 146 4.80 -12.89 5.35
C LEU A 146 6.09 -13.38 4.68
N PHE A 147 6.26 -12.98 3.43
CA PHE A 147 7.48 -13.21 2.66
C PHE A 147 8.02 -11.90 2.11
N ARG A 148 9.31 -11.90 1.75
CA ARG A 148 9.95 -10.76 1.07
C ARG A 148 10.84 -11.22 -0.07
N PHE A 149 10.99 -10.41 -1.11
CA PHE A 149 11.99 -10.62 -2.16
C PHE A 149 12.48 -9.29 -2.74
N THR A 150 13.64 -9.30 -3.37
CA THR A 150 14.19 -8.12 -4.07
C THR A 150 14.11 -8.30 -5.57
N ALA A 151 13.40 -7.41 -6.27
CA ALA A 151 13.53 -7.27 -7.72
C ALA A 151 14.79 -6.42 -8.00
N LYS A 152 15.84 -7.03 -8.55
CA LYS A 152 17.10 -6.31 -8.83
C LYS A 152 17.02 -5.40 -10.06
N VAL A 153 16.11 -5.71 -10.97
CA VAL A 153 15.91 -5.03 -12.25
C VAL A 153 14.42 -4.92 -12.53
N GLY A 154 14.05 -3.90 -13.29
CA GLY A 154 12.67 -3.78 -13.77
C GLY A 154 12.28 -4.93 -14.72
N GLY A 155 11.00 -5.30 -14.73
CA GLY A 155 10.44 -6.26 -15.67
C GLY A 155 9.28 -7.04 -15.08
N ARG A 156 8.83 -8.07 -15.80
CA ARG A 156 7.69 -8.86 -15.39
C ARG A 156 8.08 -9.94 -14.37
N TYR A 157 7.31 -10.02 -13.29
CA TYR A 157 7.47 -11.03 -12.24
C TYR A 157 6.19 -11.84 -12.10
N ILE A 158 6.35 -13.12 -11.79
CA ILE A 158 5.28 -14.03 -11.40
C ILE A 158 5.55 -14.51 -9.99
N ILE A 159 4.58 -14.30 -9.10
CA ILE A 159 4.52 -14.93 -7.78
C ILE A 159 3.38 -15.94 -7.85
N ASP A 160 3.64 -17.19 -7.49
CA ASP A 160 2.62 -18.25 -7.52
C ASP A 160 2.68 -19.12 -6.28
N THR A 161 1.52 -19.59 -5.82
CA THR A 161 1.38 -20.65 -4.81
C THR A 161 1.03 -21.99 -5.45
N LYS A 162 1.34 -23.08 -4.74
CA LYS A 162 0.92 -24.45 -5.09
C LYS A 162 0.71 -25.24 -3.82
N GLY A 163 -0.29 -26.10 -3.83
CA GLY A 163 -0.58 -27.01 -2.73
C GLY A 163 -2.03 -27.43 -2.72
N PRO A 164 -2.43 -28.26 -1.74
CA PRO A 164 -3.82 -28.61 -1.48
C PRO A 164 -4.62 -27.48 -0.84
N THR A 165 -3.95 -26.50 -0.21
CA THR A 165 -4.61 -25.41 0.53
C THR A 165 -5.03 -24.27 -0.40
N ASP A 166 -6.26 -23.83 -0.22
CA ASP A 166 -6.82 -22.65 -0.86
C ASP A 166 -6.35 -21.38 -0.15
N VAL A 167 -5.57 -20.57 -0.87
CA VAL A 167 -4.86 -19.42 -0.30
C VAL A 167 -5.12 -18.16 -1.11
N VAL A 168 -5.22 -17.04 -0.39
CA VAL A 168 -5.26 -15.70 -0.97
C VAL A 168 -3.90 -15.06 -0.77
N MET A 169 -3.38 -14.44 -1.81
CA MET A 169 -2.07 -13.82 -1.83
C MET A 169 -2.17 -12.33 -2.19
N LYS A 170 -1.40 -11.51 -1.48
CA LYS A 170 -1.22 -10.08 -1.78
C LYS A 170 0.25 -9.79 -2.01
N LEU A 171 0.52 -8.90 -2.96
CA LEU A 171 1.85 -8.37 -3.25
C LEU A 171 1.91 -6.88 -2.89
N PHE A 172 2.96 -6.49 -2.17
CA PHE A 172 3.21 -5.11 -1.76
C PHE A 172 4.59 -4.63 -2.22
N GLY A 173 4.74 -3.32 -2.41
CA GLY A 173 6.02 -2.65 -2.70
C GLY A 173 5.91 -1.59 -3.81
N PRO A 174 7.06 -1.15 -4.37
CA PRO A 174 8.41 -1.41 -3.87
C PRO A 174 8.69 -0.69 -2.54
N ASN A 175 9.55 -1.27 -1.71
CA ASN A 175 10.07 -0.75 -0.44
C ASN A 175 9.01 -0.34 0.59
N SER A 176 7.77 -0.80 0.42
CA SER A 176 6.67 -0.62 1.36
C SER A 176 6.00 -1.97 1.61
N GLU A 177 5.84 -2.31 2.88
CA GLU A 177 5.20 -3.55 3.35
C GLU A 177 3.68 -3.50 3.21
N THR A 178 3.13 -2.32 2.90
CA THR A 178 1.68 -2.04 2.93
C THR A 178 1.15 -1.45 1.63
N ALA A 179 2.02 -0.95 0.73
CA ALA A 179 1.61 -0.45 -0.58
C ALA A 179 1.19 -1.60 -1.50
N LEU A 180 -0.11 -1.90 -1.58
CA LEU A 180 -0.66 -3.03 -2.34
C LEU A 180 -0.48 -2.80 -3.85
N ILE A 181 0.12 -3.79 -4.52
CA ILE A 181 0.27 -3.85 -5.98
C ILE A 181 -0.82 -4.71 -6.59
N ALA A 182 -1.09 -5.87 -5.99
CA ALA A 182 -2.05 -6.84 -6.50
C ALA A 182 -2.49 -7.82 -5.42
N GLU A 183 -3.69 -8.37 -5.58
CA GLU A 183 -4.25 -9.48 -4.79
C GLU A 183 -4.78 -10.53 -5.77
N ASP A 184 -4.65 -11.81 -5.41
CA ASP A 184 -5.18 -12.92 -6.19
C ASP A 184 -5.46 -14.13 -5.28
N ASP A 185 -6.47 -14.93 -5.62
CA ASP A 185 -6.89 -16.13 -4.89
C ASP A 185 -6.87 -17.41 -5.75
N ASP A 186 -7.30 -17.38 -7.00
CA ASP A 186 -7.51 -18.59 -7.81
C ASP A 186 -6.93 -18.58 -9.24
N SER A 187 -6.18 -17.55 -9.65
CA SER A 187 -5.62 -17.46 -11.01
C SER A 187 -4.46 -18.45 -11.30
N GLY A 188 -4.09 -19.28 -10.32
CA GLY A 188 -3.07 -20.32 -10.44
C GLY A 188 -3.65 -21.70 -10.77
N ILE A 189 -2.95 -22.76 -10.34
CA ILE A 189 -3.41 -24.14 -10.58
C ILE A 189 -4.40 -24.51 -9.48
N ARG A 190 -5.63 -24.88 -9.87
CA ARG A 190 -6.75 -25.18 -8.94
C ARG A 190 -7.09 -23.92 -8.13
N THR A 191 -7.06 -23.99 -6.81
CA THR A 191 -7.43 -22.93 -5.87
C THR A 191 -6.20 -22.18 -5.34
N ASN A 192 -5.17 -22.03 -6.17
CA ASN A 192 -3.92 -21.40 -5.74
C ASN A 192 -3.79 -20.03 -6.41
N ALA A 193 -3.34 -19.04 -5.64
CA ALA A 193 -3.08 -17.70 -6.15
C ALA A 193 -1.88 -17.64 -7.13
N ARG A 194 -1.98 -16.74 -8.10
CA ARG A 194 -0.94 -16.36 -9.05
C ARG A 194 -1.03 -14.87 -9.41
N ILE A 195 -0.05 -14.09 -8.94
CA ILE A 195 0.12 -12.69 -9.33
C ILE A 195 1.17 -12.57 -10.44
N ALA A 196 0.83 -11.85 -11.52
CA ALA A 196 1.76 -11.47 -12.58
C ALA A 196 1.76 -9.95 -12.73
N ALA A 197 2.89 -9.29 -12.42
CA ALA A 197 2.99 -7.83 -12.39
C ALA A 197 4.31 -7.34 -13.00
N ASP A 198 4.28 -6.16 -13.62
CA ASP A 198 5.48 -5.44 -14.04
C ASP A 198 6.02 -4.64 -12.86
N LEU A 199 7.21 -5.01 -12.38
CA LEU A 199 7.84 -4.47 -11.18
C LEU A 199 9.06 -3.64 -11.56
N ILE A 200 9.33 -2.57 -10.81
CA ILE A 200 10.60 -1.85 -10.86
C ILE A 200 11.61 -2.44 -9.86
N ALA A 201 12.87 -2.03 -9.91
CA ALA A 201 13.85 -2.47 -8.92
C ALA A 201 13.46 -2.01 -7.50
N GLY A 202 13.53 -2.91 -6.52
CA GLY A 202 13.12 -2.63 -5.14
C GLY A 202 12.84 -3.88 -4.32
N ASN A 203 12.50 -3.69 -3.04
CA ASN A 203 12.06 -4.75 -2.15
C ASN A 203 10.54 -4.91 -2.21
N TYR A 204 10.06 -6.14 -2.20
CA TYR A 204 8.64 -6.46 -2.29
C TYR A 204 8.27 -7.45 -1.20
N PHE A 205 7.03 -7.39 -0.78
CA PHE A 205 6.49 -8.21 0.30
C PHE A 205 5.29 -8.99 -0.20
N VAL A 206 5.16 -10.23 0.24
CA VAL A 206 4.04 -11.08 -0.13
C VAL A 206 3.37 -11.58 1.13
N GLN A 207 2.09 -11.31 1.26
CA GLN A 207 1.26 -11.85 2.33
C GLN A 207 0.45 -13.01 1.77
N VAL A 208 0.47 -14.15 2.45
CA VAL A 208 -0.35 -15.32 2.11
C VAL A 208 -1.20 -15.69 3.31
N ARG A 209 -2.49 -15.89 3.08
CA ARG A 209 -3.42 -16.36 4.11
C ARG A 209 -4.31 -17.46 3.54
N HIS A 210 -4.95 -18.21 4.41
CA HIS A 210 -6.01 -19.11 3.97
C HIS A 210 -7.21 -18.31 3.42
N TYR A 211 -7.92 -18.85 2.41
CA TYR A 211 -9.16 -18.27 1.89
C TYR A 211 -10.23 -18.17 2.99
N ASN A 212 -10.57 -19.30 3.62
CA ASN A 212 -11.41 -19.35 4.82
C ASN A 212 -10.65 -18.88 6.08
N ARG A 213 -10.96 -17.68 6.56
CA ARG A 213 -10.35 -17.07 7.75
C ARG A 213 -10.84 -17.65 9.09
N ALA A 214 -11.99 -18.31 9.11
CA ALA A 214 -12.63 -18.76 10.35
C ALA A 214 -12.16 -20.15 10.82
N SER A 215 -11.61 -20.96 9.91
CA SER A 215 -11.20 -22.34 10.24
C SER A 215 -10.06 -22.89 9.39
N GLY A 216 -9.62 -22.16 8.37
CA GLY A 216 -8.68 -22.68 7.38
C GLY A 216 -7.25 -22.77 7.90
N MET A 217 -6.61 -23.91 7.62
CA MET A 217 -5.20 -24.20 7.87
C MET A 217 -4.69 -25.13 6.78
N GLY A 218 -3.39 -25.21 6.59
CA GLY A 218 -2.79 -26.25 5.75
C GLY A 218 -1.53 -25.82 5.00
N ASN A 219 -0.97 -26.80 4.29
CA ASN A 219 0.33 -26.69 3.65
C ASN A 219 0.19 -26.13 2.23
N TYR A 220 1.13 -25.27 1.89
CA TYR A 220 1.31 -24.77 0.53
C TYR A 220 2.79 -24.54 0.28
N SER A 221 3.11 -24.06 -0.90
CA SER A 221 4.44 -23.56 -1.21
C SER A 221 4.29 -22.28 -2.02
N ILE A 222 5.33 -21.46 -2.05
CA ILE A 222 5.39 -20.21 -2.81
C ILE A 222 6.67 -20.13 -3.64
N ARG A 223 6.62 -19.43 -4.77
CA ARG A 223 7.79 -19.08 -5.57
C ARG A 223 7.61 -17.75 -6.28
N VAL A 224 8.71 -17.02 -6.43
CA VAL A 224 8.81 -15.83 -7.29
C VAL A 224 9.76 -16.09 -8.46
N ARG A 225 9.35 -15.66 -9.66
CA ARG A 225 10.13 -15.75 -10.90
C ARG A 225 10.13 -14.41 -11.62
N LYS A 226 11.27 -14.03 -12.18
CA LYS A 226 11.33 -13.01 -13.22
C LYS A 226 11.22 -13.69 -14.58
N ILE A 227 10.37 -13.17 -15.46
CA ILE A 227 10.23 -13.58 -16.86
C ILE A 227 10.94 -12.61 -17.80
#